data_AF-A0A9Y2E5P8-F1
#
_entry.id   AF-A0A9Y2E5P8-F1
#
_cell.length_a   1.000
_cell.length_b   1.000
_cell.length_c   1.000
_cell.angle_alpha   90.00
_cell.angle_beta   90.00
_cell.angle_gamma   90.00
#
_symmetry.space_group_name_H-M   'P 1'
#
loop_
_entity.id
_entity.type
_entity.pdbx_description
1 polymer ?
#
loop_
_entity_poly.entity_id
_entity_poly.type
_entity_poly.pdbx_seq_one_letter_code
_entity_poly.pdbx_strand_id
1 'polypeptide(L)'
;MIDGAYVFLVLFVTGSIVVLVVSVPLFRGFVTDARERHRARKTGELEPYTPDEEFDSGPPAALEEKTGHERERLRVVCWNCGCRNDLAYRFCRECSERL
;
A
#
# COMPACT_ATOMS: atom_id res chain seq x y z
N MET A 1 -48.75 4.47 4.65
CA MET A 1 -47.86 5.15 5.61
C MET A 1 -46.47 4.61 5.38
N ILE A 2 -45.54 5.45 4.95
CA ILE A 2 -44.14 5.04 4.84
C ILE A 2 -43.59 5.01 6.27
N ASP A 3 -43.18 3.83 6.74
CA ASP A 3 -42.58 3.67 8.07
C ASP A 3 -41.25 4.43 8.12
N GLY A 4 -40.95 5.06 9.25
CA GLY A 4 -39.65 5.68 9.49
C GLY A 4 -38.50 4.69 9.29
N ALA A 5 -38.72 3.41 9.60
CA ALA A 5 -37.77 2.33 9.33
C ALA A 5 -37.50 2.14 7.83
N TYR A 6 -38.53 2.28 6.99
CA TYR A 6 -38.40 2.18 5.54
C TYR A 6 -37.60 3.36 4.97
N VAL A 7 -37.89 4.58 5.42
CA VAL A 7 -37.14 5.78 4.99
C VAL A 7 -35.66 5.66 5.38
N PHE A 8 -35.39 5.23 6.62
CA PHE A 8 -34.02 5.03 7.09
C PHE A 8 -33.26 3.99 6.26
N LEU A 9 -33.89 2.85 5.96
CA LEU A 9 -33.28 1.79 5.15
C LEU A 9 -32.92 2.31 3.75
N VAL A 10 -33.83 3.02 3.10
CA VAL A 10 -33.58 3.58 1.76
C VAL A 10 -32.41 4.56 1.77
N LEU A 11 -32.36 5.47 2.74
CA LEU A 11 -31.25 6.42 2.87
C LEU A 11 -29.91 5.73 3.17
N PHE A 12 -29.92 4.73 4.05
CA PHE A 12 -28.73 3.98 4.39
C PHE A 12 -28.17 3.19 3.20
N VAL A 13 -29.03 2.49 2.47
CA VAL A 13 -28.64 1.70 1.30
C VAL A 13 -28.11 2.61 0.20
N THR A 14 -28.83 3.69 -0.12
CA THR A 14 -28.41 4.64 -1.16
C THR A 14 -27.09 5.32 -0.79
N GLY A 15 -26.94 5.79 0.45
CA GLY A 15 -25.69 6.35 0.95
C GLY A 15 -24.52 5.36 0.89
N SER A 16 -24.75 4.10 1.30
CA SER A 16 -23.72 3.05 1.25
C SER A 16 -23.27 2.78 -0.19
N ILE A 17 -24.20 2.73 -1.15
CA ILE A 17 -23.88 2.56 -2.57
C ILE A 17 -23.03 3.73 -3.06
N VAL A 18 -23.37 4.97 -2.70
CA VAL A 18 -22.59 6.15 -3.09
C VAL A 18 -21.16 6.06 -2.54
N VAL A 19 -21.00 5.71 -1.27
CA VAL A 19 -19.67 5.54 -0.65
C VAL A 19 -18.87 4.45 -1.37
N LEU A 20 -19.49 3.30 -1.66
CA LEU A 20 -18.85 2.21 -2.42
C LEU A 20 -18.41 2.66 -3.81
N VAL A 21 -19.28 3.34 -4.56
CA VAL A 21 -18.95 3.82 -5.92
C VAL A 21 -17.80 4.83 -5.90
N VAL A 22 -17.80 5.76 -4.93
CA VAL A 22 -16.74 6.78 -4.79
C VAL A 22 -15.41 6.17 -4.36
N SER A 23 -15.45 5.11 -3.56
CA SER A 23 -14.23 4.44 -3.06
C SER A 23 -13.62 3.46 -4.05
N VAL A 24 -14.40 2.87 -4.96
CA VAL A 24 -13.90 1.93 -5.99
C VAL A 24 -12.70 2.45 -6.80
N PRO A 25 -12.67 3.71 -7.31
CA PRO A 25 -11.51 4.26 -8.02
C PRO A 25 -10.22 4.29 -7.19
N LEU A 26 -10.30 4.51 -5.88
CA LEU A 26 -9.14 4.49 -4.98
C LEU A 26 -8.51 3.10 -4.90
N PHE A 27 -9.35 2.05 -4.92
CA PHE A 27 -8.88 0.67 -4.89
C PHE A 27 -8.44 0.15 -6.26
N ARG A 28 -8.94 0.73 -7.37
CA ARG A 28 -8.56 0.29 -8.72
C ARG A 28 -7.07 0.40 -9.00
N GLY A 29 -6.39 1.44 -8.49
CA GLY A 29 -4.94 1.62 -8.68
C GLY A 29 -4.09 0.47 -8.15
N PHE A 30 -4.49 -0.13 -7.02
CA PHE A 30 -3.83 -1.30 -6.46
C PHE A 30 -4.17 -2.59 -7.21
N VAL A 31 -5.43 -2.76 -7.60
CA VAL A 31 -5.90 -4.00 -8.22
C VAL A 31 -5.33 -4.13 -9.64
N THR A 32 -5.17 -3.03 -10.39
CA THR A 32 -4.52 -3.08 -11.70
C THR A 32 -3.07 -3.54 -11.60
N ASP A 33 -2.32 -2.97 -10.66
CA ASP A 33 -0.91 -3.31 -10.43
C ASP A 33 -0.75 -4.78 -9.98
N ALA A 34 -1.64 -5.28 -9.11
CA ALA A 34 -1.67 -6.69 -8.72
C ALA A 34 -2.05 -7.63 -9.86
N ARG A 35 -3.00 -7.23 -10.72
CA ARG A 35 -3.49 -8.07 -11.83
C ARG A 35 -2.47 -8.17 -12.95
N GLU A 36 -1.67 -7.12 -13.16
CA GLU A 36 -0.58 -7.08 -14.12
C GLU A 36 0.56 -8.01 -13.70
N ARG A 37 0.96 -8.00 -12.42
CA ARG A 37 1.91 -8.98 -11.85
C ARG A 37 1.38 -10.42 -11.92
N HIS A 38 0.09 -10.63 -11.69
CA HIS A 38 -0.51 -11.96 -11.80
C HIS A 38 -0.56 -12.45 -13.26
N ARG A 39 -0.76 -11.56 -14.24
CA ARG A 39 -0.68 -11.92 -15.66
C ARG A 39 0.75 -12.29 -16.06
N ALA A 40 1.75 -11.53 -15.62
CA ALA A 40 3.16 -11.84 -15.85
C ALA A 40 3.56 -13.23 -15.31
N ARG A 41 3.01 -13.65 -14.16
CA ARG A 41 3.22 -15.01 -13.62
C ARG A 41 2.59 -16.12 -14.46
N LYS A 42 1.48 -15.85 -15.15
CA LYS A 42 0.77 -16.86 -15.96
C LYS A 42 1.38 -17.09 -17.33
N THR A 43 2.04 -16.09 -17.90
CA THR A 43 2.74 -16.21 -19.19
C THR A 43 4.11 -16.85 -19.09
N GLY A 44 4.61 -17.12 -17.87
CA GLY A 44 5.93 -17.73 -17.67
C GLY A 44 7.10 -16.79 -17.96
N GLU A 45 6.83 -15.50 -18.16
CA GLU A 45 7.84 -14.48 -18.49
C GLU A 45 8.63 -14.00 -17.26
N LEU A 46 8.13 -14.28 -16.06
CA LEU A 46 8.92 -14.12 -14.85
C LEU A 46 9.88 -15.30 -14.78
N GLU A 47 11.14 -15.05 -15.15
CA GLU A 47 12.26 -15.88 -14.71
C GLU A 47 12.03 -16.22 -13.22
N PRO A 48 12.18 -17.49 -12.81
CA PRO A 48 12.11 -17.87 -11.42
C PRO A 48 12.99 -16.88 -10.65
N TYR A 49 12.44 -16.25 -9.62
CA TYR A 49 13.25 -15.49 -8.68
C TYR A 49 14.28 -16.46 -8.13
N THR A 50 15.49 -16.42 -8.68
CA THR A 50 16.67 -16.98 -8.02
C THR A 50 16.89 -16.05 -6.84
N PRO A 51 16.71 -16.51 -5.60
CA PRO A 51 17.18 -15.73 -4.46
C PRO A 51 18.68 -15.54 -4.67
N ASP A 52 19.05 -14.33 -5.06
CA ASP A 52 20.40 -13.83 -4.92
C ASP A 52 20.78 -14.04 -3.45
N GLU A 53 21.84 -14.83 -3.22
CA GLU A 53 22.38 -15.12 -1.88
C GLU A 53 22.87 -13.85 -1.15
N GLU A 54 22.74 -12.68 -1.79
CA GLU A 54 23.02 -11.36 -1.23
C GLU A 54 21.79 -10.71 -0.56
N PHE A 55 20.61 -11.36 -0.59
CA PHE A 55 19.46 -10.99 0.24
C PHE A 55 19.57 -11.60 1.65
N ASP A 56 20.74 -11.45 2.29
CA ASP A 56 20.81 -11.56 3.73
C ASP A 56 19.94 -10.43 4.30
N SER A 57 18.87 -10.83 4.97
CA SER A 57 17.83 -9.97 5.50
C SER A 57 18.30 -9.28 6.78
N GLY A 58 19.47 -8.66 6.73
CA GLY A 58 19.94 -7.66 7.68
C GLY A 58 19.63 -6.25 7.18
N PRO A 59 19.59 -5.23 8.06
CA PRO A 59 19.67 -3.86 7.60
C PRO A 59 20.88 -3.74 6.67
N PRO A 60 20.80 -3.03 5.51
CA PRO A 60 21.97 -2.85 4.68
C PRO A 60 23.06 -2.21 5.54
N ALA A 61 24.16 -2.91 5.78
CA ALA A 61 25.36 -2.30 6.36
C ALA A 61 25.78 -1.04 5.56
N ALA A 62 25.40 -0.99 4.28
CA ALA A 62 25.52 0.14 3.37
C ALA A 62 24.68 1.40 3.72
N LEU A 63 23.75 1.36 4.69
CA LEU A 63 23.02 2.55 5.18
C LEU A 63 23.73 3.24 6.35
N GLU A 64 24.62 2.54 7.07
CA GLU A 64 25.35 3.11 8.20
C GLU A 64 26.47 4.05 7.74
N GLU A 65 27.07 3.78 6.58
CA GLU A 65 28.19 4.57 6.04
C GLU A 65 27.76 5.77 5.17
N LYS A 66 26.47 5.87 4.82
CA LYS A 66 25.98 6.94 3.94
C LYS A 66 25.81 8.27 4.67
N THR A 67 26.35 9.32 4.05
CA THR A 67 26.29 10.69 4.55
C THR A 67 24.83 11.17 4.67
N GLY A 68 24.56 12.14 5.56
CA GLY A 68 23.19 12.59 5.85
C GLY A 68 22.39 13.06 4.61
N HIS A 69 23.07 13.49 3.55
CA HIS A 69 22.43 13.90 2.30
C HIS A 69 21.95 12.70 1.45
N GLU A 70 22.62 11.56 1.54
CA GLU A 70 22.22 10.33 0.84
C GLU A 70 21.05 9.64 1.54
N ARG A 71 20.98 9.72 2.88
CA ARG A 71 19.82 9.27 3.66
C ARG A 71 18.55 10.05 3.31
N GLU A 72 18.66 11.35 3.03
CA GLU A 72 17.53 12.19 2.58
C GLU A 72 16.93 11.69 1.25
N ARG A 73 17.77 11.17 0.34
CA ARG A 73 17.33 10.62 -0.97
C ARG A 73 16.73 9.21 -0.85
N LEU A 74 16.98 8.54 0.26
CA LEU A 74 16.51 7.19 0.56
C LEU A 74 15.23 7.21 1.42
N ARG A 75 14.50 8.34 1.42
CA ARG A 75 13.18 8.42 2.04
C ARG A 75 12.11 7.94 1.06
N VAL A 76 11.25 7.03 1.52
CA VAL A 76 10.08 6.54 0.79
C VAL A 76 8.80 7.14 1.38
N VAL A 77 7.79 7.39 0.56
CA VAL A 77 6.50 7.90 1.06
C VAL A 77 5.64 6.72 1.49
N CYS A 78 5.18 6.75 2.74
CA CYS A 78 4.24 5.75 3.25
C CYS A 78 2.89 5.86 2.52
N TRP A 79 2.39 4.76 1.96
CA TRP A 79 1.07 4.77 1.32
C TRP A 79 -0.05 5.08 2.33
N ASN A 80 0.05 4.56 3.55
CA ASN A 80 -1.03 4.64 4.53
C ASN A 80 -1.21 6.05 5.12
N CYS A 81 -0.12 6.74 5.51
CA CYS A 81 -0.19 8.05 6.14
C CYS A 81 0.39 9.21 5.32
N GLY A 82 1.02 8.93 4.17
CA GLY A 82 1.66 9.95 3.32
C GLY A 82 2.97 10.53 3.88
N CYS A 83 3.44 10.09 5.05
CA CYS A 83 4.68 10.57 5.64
C CYS A 83 5.91 10.01 4.91
N ARG A 84 6.99 10.81 4.83
CA ARG A 84 8.30 10.33 4.38
C ARG A 84 8.92 9.45 5.47
N ASN A 85 9.10 8.18 5.16
CA ASN A 85 9.72 7.18 6.00
C ASN A 85 11.15 6.89 5.53
N ASP A 86 12.04 6.55 6.46
CA ASP A 86 13.38 6.09 6.12
C ASP A 86 13.33 4.62 5.69
N LEU A 87 14.08 4.25 4.65
CA LEU A 87 14.25 2.84 4.22
C LEU A 87 14.92 1.97 5.28
N ALA A 88 15.60 2.55 6.26
CA ALA A 88 16.14 1.84 7.42
C ALA A 88 15.04 1.22 8.30
N TYR A 89 13.82 1.76 8.26
CA TYR A 89 12.70 1.20 9.03
C TYR A 89 11.91 0.19 8.20
N ARG A 90 11.77 -1.02 8.75
CA ARG A 90 10.96 -2.11 8.15
C ARG A 90 9.47 -1.77 8.03
N PHE A 91 8.99 -0.83 8.84
CA PHE A 91 7.60 -0.34 8.86
C PHE A 91 7.57 1.18 9.01
N CYS A 92 6.43 1.82 8.70
CA CYS A 92 6.30 3.27 8.85
C CYS A 92 6.27 3.67 10.32
N ARG A 93 7.22 4.52 10.72
CA ARG A 93 7.36 4.96 12.11
C ARG A 93 6.12 5.69 12.63
N GLU A 94 5.58 6.60 11.83
CA GLU A 94 4.39 7.38 12.19
C GLU A 94 3.15 6.48 12.36
N CYS A 95 3.01 5.44 11.53
CA CYS A 95 1.91 4.49 11.69
C CYS A 95 2.10 3.60 12.92
N SER A 96 3.33 3.20 13.24
CA SER A 96 3.61 2.37 14.42
C SER A 96 3.39 3.11 15.73
N GLU A 97 3.62 4.43 15.78
CA GLU A 97 3.42 5.24 16.98
C GLU A 97 1.93 5.59 17.23
N ARG A 98 1.03 5.34 16.26
CA ARG A 98 -0.42 5.59 16.36
C ARG A 98 -1.25 4.34 16.63
N LEU A 99 -0.59 3.19 16.85
CA LEU A 99 -1.19 1.94 17.31
C LEU A 99 -1.34 1.96 18.84
#